data_AF-X1U3R8-F1
#
_entry.id   AF-X1U3R8-F1
#
_cell.length_a   1.000
_cell.length_b   1.000
_cell.length_c   1.000
_cell.angle_alpha   90.00
_cell.angle_beta   90.00
_cell.angle_gamma   90.00
#
_symmetry.space_group_name_H-M   'P 1'
#
loop_
_entity.id
_entity.type
_entity.pdbx_description
1 polymer ?
#
loop_
_entity_poly.entity_id
_entity_poly.type
_entity_poly.pdbx_seq_one_letter_code
_entity_poly.pdbx_strand_id
1 'polypeptide(L)' 'MNEKANILIIDDEEAIRDSFSQVLKREGYGVKAAKDGEERDLVVSGDIPILQ' A
#
# COMPACT_ATOMS: atom_id res chain seq x y z
N MET A 1 18.31 6.26 10.65
CA MET A 1 17.07 6.72 10.01
C MET A 1 16.21 5.48 9.87
N ASN A 2 15.10 5.38 10.60
CA ASN A 2 14.17 4.25 10.40
C ASN A 2 13.39 4.55 9.14
N GLU A 3 13.77 3.91 8.04
CA GLU A 3 13.00 3.94 6.80
C GLU A 3 11.66 3.27 7.10
N LYS A 4 10.56 4.03 6.99
CA LYS A 4 9.22 3.47 7.25
C LYS A 4 8.93 2.37 6.23
N ALA A 5 8.25 1.33 6.68
CA ALA A 5 7.90 0.17 5.85
C ALA A 5 7.08 0.57 4.61
N ASN A 6 7.18 -0.24 3.56
CA ASN A 6 6.30 -0.13 2.41
C ASN A 6 4.98 -0.86 2.71
N ILE A 7 3.84 -0.28 2.33
CA ILE A 7 2.50 -0.82 2.52
C ILE A 7 1.85 -1.05 1.15
N LEU A 8 1.25 -2.22 0.96
CA LEU A 8 0.44 -2.55 -0.22
C LEU A 8 -1.03 -2.61 0.20
N ILE A 9 -1.84 -1.76 -0.42
CA ILE A 9 -3.29 -1.75 -0.27
C ILE A 9 -3.89 -2.50 -1.46
N ILE A 10 -4.71 -3.51 -1.22
CA ILE A 10 -5.45 -4.23 -2.25
C ILE A 10 -6.93 -4.05 -1.95
N ASP A 11 -7.59 -3.23 -2.76
CA ASP A 11 -9.01 -2.90 -2.59
C ASP A 11 -9.60 -2.60 -3.96
N ASP A 12 -10.78 -3.16 -4.26
CA ASP A 12 -11.48 -2.97 -5.54
C ASP A 12 -12.14 -1.59 -5.63
N GLU A 13 -12.42 -0.96 -4.49
CA GLU A 13 -13.00 0.37 -4.40
C GLU A 13 -11.91 1.48 -4.43
N GLU A 14 -11.92 2.26 -5.51
CA GLU A 14 -10.94 3.33 -5.73
C GLU A 14 -10.95 4.41 -4.63
N ALA A 15 -12.14 4.79 -4.15
CA ALA A 15 -12.28 5.81 -3.12
C ALA A 15 -11.62 5.41 -1.80
N ILE A 16 -11.74 4.13 -1.42
CA ILE A 16 -11.16 3.58 -0.20
C ILE A 16 -9.63 3.49 -0.36
N ARG A 17 -9.17 2.94 -1.49
CA ARG A 17 -7.75 2.79 -1.81
C ARG A 17 -7.01 4.14 -1.80
N ASP A 18 -7.61 5.17 -2.39
CA ASP A 18 -7.05 6.52 -2.40
C ASP A 18 -7.02 7.16 -1.02
N SER A 19 -8.08 6.96 -0.23
CA SER A 19 -8.17 7.48 1.13
C SER A 19 -7.05 6.90 2.01
N PHE A 20 -6.87 5.57 1.99
CA PHE A 20 -5.80 4.93 2.74
C PHE A 20 -4.41 5.30 2.24
N SER A 21 -4.22 5.39 0.91
CA SER A 21 -2.95 5.82 0.30
C SER A 21 -2.53 7.20 0.77
N GLN A 22 -3.46 8.15 0.83
CA GLN A 22 -3.17 9.51 1.31
C GLN A 22 -2.80 9.53 2.79
N VAL A 23 -3.53 8.82 3.64
CA VAL A 23 -3.27 8.78 5.09
C VAL A 23 -1.90 8.16 5.36
N LEU A 24 -1.60 7.00 4.80
CA LEU A 24 -0.36 6.29 5.04
C LEU A 24 0.87 7.02 4.47
N LYS A 25 0.72 7.69 3.31
CA LYS A 25 1.77 8.56 2.77
C LYS A 25 2.03 9.77 3.66
N ARG A 26 0.99 10.40 4.23
CA ARG A 26 1.15 11.51 5.19
C ARG A 26 1.86 11.09 6.46
N GLU A 27 1.61 9.86 6.91
CA GLU A 27 2.35 9.24 8.01
C GLU A 27 3.80 8.91 7.62
N GLY A 28 4.19 9.04 6.36
CA GLY A 28 5.56 8.84 5.88
C GLY A 28 5.88 7.40 5.48
N TYR A 29 4.87 6.54 5.30
CA TYR A 29 5.06 5.20 4.73
C TYR A 29 5.17 5.28 3.20
N GLY A 30 5.93 4.35 2.60
CA GLY A 30 5.86 4.10 1.17
C GLY A 30 4.57 3.31 0.89
N VAL A 31 3.73 3.77 -0.04
CA VAL A 31 2.43 3.11 -0.28
C VAL A 31 2.27 2.74 -1.74
N LYS A 32 1.93 1.47 -1.97
CA LYS A 32 1.51 0.91 -3.25
C LYS A 32 0.04 0.52 -3.14
N ALA A 33 -0.69 0.74 -4.22
CA ALA A 33 -2.13 0.51 -4.30
C ALA A 33 -2.38 -0.38 -5.52
N ALA A 34 -3.11 -1.46 -5.33
CA ALA A 34 -3.52 -2.39 -6.36
C ALA A 34 -5.04 -2.57 -6.31
N LYS A 35 -5.66 -2.75 -7.47
CA LYS A 35 -7.11 -2.99 -7.57
C LYS A 35 -7.49 -4.45 -7.30
N ASP A 36 -6.56 -5.36 -7.54
CA ASP A 36 -6.75 -6.79 -7.37
C ASP A 36 -5.45 -7.49 -6.98
N GLY A 37 -5.56 -8.76 -6.58
CA GLY A 37 -4.43 -9.60 -6.21
C GLY A 37 -3.62 -10.12 -7.40
N GLU A 38 -3.97 -9.78 -8.65
CA GLU A 38 -3.18 -10.16 -9.82
C GLU A 38 -2.09 -9.12 -10.13
N GLU A 39 -2.26 -7.87 -9.70
CA GLU A 39 -1.20 -6.84 -9.65
C GLU A 39 -0.09 -7.12 -8.61
N ARG A 40 0.06 -8.36 -8.13
CA ARG A 40 1.06 -8.80 -7.13
C ARG A 40 2.52 -8.64 -7.56
N ASP A 41 2.78 -8.41 -8.84
CA ASP A 41 4.12 -8.14 -9.38
C ASP A 41 4.63 -6.71 -9.10
N LEU A 42 3.92 -5.93 -8.30
CA LEU A 42 4.36 -4.63 -7.78
C LEU A 42 5.55 -4.76 -6.80
N VAL A 43 6.70 -5.30 -7.22
CA VAL A 43 8.02 -5.37 -6.53
C VAL A 43 7.92 -5.02 -5.04
N VAL A 44 7.52 -6.02 -4.25
CA VAL A 44 7.42 -5.93 -2.80
C VAL A 44 8.75 -6.44 -2.23
N SER A 45 9.71 -5.54 -2.00
CA SER A 45 10.94 -5.89 -1.28
C SER A 45 10.73 -5.63 0.22
N GLY A 46 10.40 -6.68 0.97
CA GLY A 46 10.27 -6.66 2.43
C GLY A 46 8.95 -7.22 2.95
N ASP A 47 8.87 -7.40 4.28
CA ASP A 47 7.65 -7.77 4.99
C ASP A 47 6.64 -6.63 4.90
N ILE A 48 5.76 -6.68 3.90
CA ILE A 48 4.70 -5.69 3.72
C ILE A 48 3.46 -6.17 4.45
N PRO A 49 3.00 -5.46 5.50
CA PRO A 49 1.71 -5.76 6.12
C PRO A 49 0.61 -5.47 5.10
N ILE A 50 -0.18 -6.51 4.80
CA ILE A 50 -1.35 -6.42 3.92
C ILE A 50 -2.51 -5.92 4.79
N LEU A 51 -3.05 -4.77 4.42
CA LEU A 51 -4.36 -4.32 4.89
C LEU A 51 -5.38 -4.82 3.88
N GLN A 52 -6.20 -5.79 4.28
CA GLN A 52 -7.42 -6.20 3.57
C GLN A 52 -8.64 -5.50 4.17
#